data_AF-A0A4T0QTQ1-F1
#
_entry.id   AF-A0A4T0QTQ1-F1
#
_cell.length_a   1.000
_cell.length_b   1.000
_cell.length_c   1.000
_cell.angle_alpha   90.00
_cell.angle_beta   90.00
_cell.angle_gamma   90.00
#
_symmetry.space_group_name_H-M   'P 1'
#
loop_
_entity.id
_entity.type
_entity.pdbx_description
1 polymer ?
#
loop_
_entity_poly.entity_id
_entity_poly.type
_entity_poly.pdbx_seq_one_letter_code
_entity_poly.pdbx_strand_id
1 'polypeptide(L)'
;MASGFGYTGGRTRCFAYWQDFQKCYAQADAVEDCIAQKEDYMECLHHGKEIARQKEIKLNLLKQQQKSIAEAQKNGQKVGVGLIDGQASN
;
A
#
# COMPACT_ATOMS: atom_id res chain seq x y z
N MET A 1 -5.16 -5.01 29.67
CA MET A 1 -4.83 -4.37 28.38
C MET A 1 -4.09 -5.40 27.53
N ALA A 2 -4.71 -5.99 26.51
CA ALA A 2 -4.05 -6.93 25.59
C ALA A 2 -3.38 -6.18 24.43
N SER A 3 -2.73 -5.05 24.72
CA SER A 3 -2.07 -4.19 23.74
C SER A 3 -0.83 -4.90 23.18
N GLY A 4 -1.00 -5.64 22.08
CA GLY A 4 0.09 -6.30 21.35
C GLY A 4 -0.10 -7.78 21.02
N PHE A 5 -1.20 -8.39 21.46
CA PHE A 5 -1.51 -9.80 21.17
C PHE A 5 -2.45 -9.93 19.97
N GLY A 6 -2.07 -10.78 19.01
CA GLY A 6 -2.88 -11.14 17.85
C GLY A 6 -3.85 -12.29 18.14
N TYR A 7 -4.66 -12.63 17.13
CA TYR A 7 -5.67 -13.69 17.22
C TYR A 7 -5.10 -15.06 17.65
N THR A 8 -3.85 -15.35 17.29
CA THR A 8 -3.16 -16.60 17.63
C THR A 8 -2.41 -16.55 18.97
N GLY A 9 -2.58 -15.48 19.77
CA GLY A 9 -1.85 -15.28 21.03
C GLY A 9 -0.39 -14.85 20.85
N GLY A 10 0.09 -14.73 19.62
CA GLY A 10 1.43 -14.21 19.29
C GLY A 10 1.46 -12.70 19.15
N ARG A 11 2.64 -12.15 18.80
CA ARG A 11 2.79 -10.73 18.47
C ARG A 11 1.96 -10.36 17.23
N THR A 12 1.28 -9.23 17.27
CA THR A 12 0.53 -8.72 16.10
C THR A 12 1.44 -8.34 14.94
N ARG A 13 0.91 -8.33 13.70
CA ARG A 13 1.64 -7.97 12.46
C ARG A 13 2.47 -6.68 12.59
N CYS A 14 1.89 -5.63 13.18
CA CYS A 14 2.54 -4.31 13.29
C CYS A 14 3.20 -4.06 14.66
N PHE A 15 3.45 -5.12 15.44
CA PHE A 15 4.00 -4.98 16.79
C PHE A 15 5.42 -4.40 16.80
N ALA A 16 6.24 -4.72 15.78
CA ALA A 16 7.61 -4.19 15.68
C ALA A 16 7.61 -2.66 15.54
N TYR A 17 6.80 -2.12 14.62
CA TYR A 17 6.67 -0.67 14.44
C TYR A 17 6.11 0.04 15.67
N TRP A 18 5.14 -0.58 16.34
CA TRP A 18 4.65 -0.07 17.62
C TRP A 18 5.75 -0.03 18.68
N GLN A 19 6.58 -1.07 18.77
CA GLN A 19 7.69 -1.13 19.70
C GLN A 19 8.72 -0.03 19.43
N ASP A 20 9.00 0.25 18.16
CA ASP A 20 9.96 1.31 17.77
C ASP A 20 9.40 2.71 18.04
N PHE A 21 8.10 2.92 17.81
CA PHE A 21 7.41 4.14 18.25
C PHE A 21 7.47 4.30 19.78
N GLN A 22 7.20 3.24 20.55
CA GLN A 22 7.27 3.29 22.01
C GLN A 22 8.68 3.59 22.53
N LYS A 23 9.73 3.01 21.91
CA LYS A 23 11.13 3.31 22.26
C LYS A 23 11.45 4.78 22.03
N CYS A 24 11.04 5.34 20.89
CA CYS A 24 11.24 6.75 20.58
C CYS A 24 10.47 7.63 21.57
N TYR A 25 9.19 7.35 21.76
CA TYR A 25 8.31 8.13 22.64
C TYR A 25 8.77 8.13 24.10
N ALA A 26 9.37 7.03 24.58
CA ALA A 26 9.92 6.93 25.93
C ALA A 26 11.20 7.78 26.14
N GLN A 27 11.88 8.18 25.06
CA GLN A 27 13.13 8.93 25.10
C GLN A 27 12.99 10.39 24.63
N ALA A 28 11.86 10.75 24.03
CA ALA A 28 11.63 12.06 23.44
C ALA A 28 11.08 13.07 24.44
N ASP A 29 11.57 14.30 24.38
CA ASP A 29 11.04 15.44 25.15
C ASP A 29 9.81 16.06 24.46
N ALA A 30 9.71 15.94 23.13
CA ALA A 30 8.59 16.42 22.34
C ALA A 30 7.97 15.31 21.48
N VAL A 31 6.64 15.36 21.31
CA VAL A 31 5.89 14.36 20.51
C VAL A 31 6.28 14.38 19.04
N GLU A 32 6.74 15.53 18.54
CA GLU A 32 7.13 15.75 17.14
C GLU A 32 8.40 14.97 16.75
N ASP A 33 9.25 14.61 17.73
CA ASP A 33 10.52 13.90 17.46
C ASP A 33 10.30 12.46 16.97
N CYS A 34 9.11 11.91 17.19
CA CYS A 34 8.75 10.52 16.88
C CYS A 34 7.69 10.38 15.77
N ILE A 35 7.49 11.44 14.96
CA ILE A 35 6.52 11.41 13.86
C ILE A 35 6.84 10.30 12.85
N ALA A 36 8.12 10.10 12.51
CA ALA A 36 8.51 9.09 11.52
C ALA A 36 8.07 7.68 11.96
N GLN A 37 8.37 7.29 13.20
CA GLN A 37 7.99 5.99 13.76
C GLN A 37 6.48 5.84 13.92
N LYS A 38 5.79 6.94 14.26
CA LYS A 38 4.32 6.98 14.27
C LYS A 38 3.77 6.74 12.86
N GLU A 39 4.32 7.41 11.85
CA GLU A 39 3.88 7.24 10.46
C GLU A 39 4.06 5.81 9.97
N ASP A 40 5.19 5.17 10.28
CA ASP A 40 5.44 3.77 9.92
C ASP A 40 4.45 2.82 10.60
N TYR A 41 4.12 3.07 11.87
CA TYR A 41 3.10 2.29 12.57
C TYR A 41 1.71 2.46 11.94
N MET A 42 1.32 3.69 11.61
CA MET A 42 0.03 3.98 10.96
C MET A 42 -0.03 3.45 9.53
N GLU A 43 1.09 3.46 8.81
CA GLU A 43 1.23 2.85 7.49
C GLU A 43 1.00 1.34 7.58
N CYS A 44 1.67 0.63 8.48
CA CYS A 44 1.48 -0.82 8.62
C CYS A 44 0.03 -1.20 8.98
N LEU A 45 -0.68 -0.36 9.74
CA LEU A 45 -2.07 -0.60 10.11
C LEU A 45 -3.04 -0.42 8.94
N HIS A 46 -2.87 0.65 8.16
CA HIS A 46 -3.86 1.10 7.18
C HIS A 46 -3.45 0.91 5.71
N HIS A 47 -2.17 0.64 5.44
CA HIS A 47 -1.58 0.49 4.10
C HIS A 47 -1.90 1.64 3.14
N GLY A 48 -2.11 2.85 3.67
CA GLY A 48 -2.58 3.98 2.85
C GLY A 48 -1.60 4.37 1.74
N LYS A 49 -0.31 4.45 2.08
CA LYS A 49 0.76 4.77 1.13
C LYS A 49 0.92 3.64 0.09
N GLU A 50 0.88 2.38 0.52
CA GLU A 50 0.99 1.24 -0.40
C GLU A 50 -0.20 1.13 -1.37
N ILE A 51 -1.43 1.27 -0.90
CA ILE A 51 -2.62 1.23 -1.75
C ILE A 51 -2.59 2.36 -2.79
N ALA A 52 -2.19 3.57 -2.38
CA ALA A 52 -2.06 4.70 -3.29
C ALA A 52 -1.01 4.43 -4.39
N ARG A 53 0.15 3.90 -4.01
CA ARG A 53 1.23 3.52 -4.93
C ARG A 53 0.80 2.43 -5.92
N GLN A 54 0.12 1.38 -5.44
CA GLN A 54 -0.41 0.31 -6.28
C GLN A 54 -1.41 0.84 -7.31
N LYS A 55 -2.28 1.76 -6.90
CA LYS A 55 -3.24 2.41 -7.80
C LYS A 55 -2.52 3.20 -8.88
N GLU A 56 -1.50 3.98 -8.53
CA GLU A 56 -0.70 4.74 -9.49
C GLU A 56 0.00 3.82 -10.51
N ILE A 57 0.66 2.76 -10.05
CA ILE A 57 1.32 1.78 -10.92
C ILE A 57 0.30 1.15 -11.87
N LYS A 58 -0.85 0.71 -11.37
CA LYS A 58 -1.91 0.12 -12.19
C LYS A 58 -2.39 1.09 -13.26
N LEU A 59 -2.61 2.36 -12.91
CA LEU A 59 -3.02 3.38 -13.87
C LEU A 59 -1.97 3.63 -14.95
N ASN A 60 -0.69 3.67 -14.58
CA ASN A 60 0.40 3.85 -15.54
C ASN A 60 0.51 2.65 -16.49
N LEU A 61 0.37 1.42 -15.98
CA LEU A 61 0.35 0.21 -16.80
C LEU A 61 -0.82 0.22 -17.79
N LEU A 62 -2.03 0.58 -17.35
CA LEU A 62 -3.20 0.68 -18.22
C LEU A 62 -3.00 1.73 -19.32
N LYS A 63 -2.41 2.90 -18.99
CA LYS A 63 -2.10 3.93 -19.99
C LYS A 63 -1.07 3.44 -21.02
N GLN A 64 -0.03 2.71 -20.58
CA GLN A 64 0.97 2.15 -21.49
C GLN A 64 0.36 1.08 -22.41
N GLN A 65 -0.49 0.21 -21.87
CA GLN A 65 -1.21 -0.80 -22.65
C GLN A 65 -2.17 -0.17 -23.65
N GLN A 66 -2.90 0.88 -23.28
CA GLN A 66 -3.77 1.60 -24.23
C GLN A 66 -2.98 2.22 -25.37
N LYS A 67 -1.80 2.81 -25.10
CA LYS A 67 -0.92 3.34 -26.13
C LYS A 67 -0.43 2.25 -27.07
N SER A 68 0.05 1.12 -26.55
CA SER A 68 0.54 0.02 -27.38
C SER A 68 -0.57 -0.63 -28.21
N ILE A 69 -1.79 -0.76 -27.67
CA ILE A 69 -2.97 -1.21 -28.43
C ILE A 69 -3.30 -0.21 -29.54
N ALA A 70 -3.35 1.09 -29.25
CA ALA A 70 -3.64 2.11 -30.25
C ALA A 70 -2.59 2.14 -31.37
N GLU A 71 -1.31 1.95 -31.05
CA GLU A 71 -0.22 1.82 -32.03
C GLU A 71 -0.37 0.55 -32.87
N ALA A 72 -0.64 -0.60 -32.26
CA ALA A 72 -0.86 -1.85 -32.97
C ALA A 72 -2.09 -1.79 -33.90
N GLN A 73 -3.17 -1.13 -33.47
CA GLN A 73 -4.35 -0.88 -34.29
C GLN A 73 -4.04 0.02 -35.50
N LYS A 74 -3.25 1.10 -35.31
CA LYS A 74 -2.79 1.95 -36.42
C LYS A 74 -1.94 1.17 -37.42
N ASN A 75 -1.17 0.20 -36.96
CA ASN A 75 -0.34 -0.67 -37.79
C ASN A 75 -1.12 -1.85 -38.42
N GLY A 76 -2.46 -1.86 -38.32
CA GLY A 76 -3.32 -2.87 -38.94
C GLY A 76 -3.36 -4.22 -38.21
N GLN A 77 -2.79 -4.33 -37.01
CA GLN A 77 -2.77 -5.55 -36.22
C GLN A 77 -4.09 -5.67 -35.42
N LYS A 78 -4.83 -6.77 -35.64
CA LYS A 78 -6.05 -7.07 -34.86
C LYS A 78 -5.66 -7.43 -33.43
N VAL A 79 -5.83 -6.49 -32.49
CA VAL A 79 -5.57 -6.73 -31.06
C VAL A 79 -6.88 -7.14 -30.37
N GLY A 80 -6.95 -8.38 -29.88
CA GLY A 80 -8.03 -8.80 -28.98
C GLY A 80 -7.87 -8.13 -27.62
N VAL A 81 -8.76 -7.19 -27.28
CA VAL A 81 -8.76 -6.49 -25.99
C VAL A 81 -9.40 -7.38 -24.93
N GLY A 82 -8.69 -8.41 -24.47
CA GLY A 82 -9.13 -9.25 -23.37
C GLY A 82 -8.52 -8.78 -22.06
N LEU A 83 -9.04 -7.70 -21.45
CA LEU A 83 -8.75 -7.28 -20.05
C LEU A 83 -9.63 -6.09 -19.59
N ILE A 84 -10.90 -6.05 -20.01
CA ILE A 84 -11.92 -5.13 -19.48
C ILE A 84 -12.82 -5.80 -18.42
N ASP A 85 -12.30 -6.74 -17.63
CA ASP A 85 -13.03 -7.23 -16.44
C ASP A 85 -12.12 -7.12 -15.22
N GLY A 86 -12.23 -5.96 -14.56
CA GLY A 86 -11.49 -5.65 -13.35
C GLY A 86 -12.25 -4.66 -12.49
N GLN A 87 -13.57 -4.81 -12.37
CA GLN A 87 -14.38 -4.07 -11.42
C GLN A 87 -15.36 -5.00 -10.70
N ALA A 88 -15.24 -4.98 -9.37
CA ALA A 88 -16.22 -5.36 -8.35
C ALA A 88 -16.58 -6.85 -8.20
N SER A 89 -15.77 -7.57 -7.41
CA SER A 89 -16.29 -8.65 -6.57
C SER A 89 -16.67 -8.05 -5.21
N ASN A 90 -17.90 -8.33 -4.76
CA ASN A 90 -18.46 -8.02 -3.43
C ASN A 90 -17.49 -8.29 -2.28
#